data_AF-A0A9X9Q3C0-F1
#
_entry.id   AF-A0A9X9Q3C0-F1
#
_cell.length_a   1.000
_cell.length_b   1.000
_cell.length_c   1.000
_cell.angle_alpha   90.00
_cell.angle_beta   90.00
_cell.angle_gamma   90.00
#
_symmetry.space_group_name_H-M   'P 1'
#
loop_
_entity.id
_entity.type
_entity.pdbx_description
1 polymer ?
#
loop_
_entity_poly.entity_id
_entity_poly.type
_entity_poly.pdbx_seq_one_letter_code
_entity_poly.pdbx_strand_id
1 'polypeptide(L)'
;RGRANWRPLPPQSCARLRVVVRDLADAQAVLSSLPSPDRFPGTGPTLELLAAARRDVGACLELVRPGSWRKSLRPPRRRPPTRRADSPRCHEANVIFNLLRLLTWDLKLVANSGPCL
;
A
#
# COMPACT_ATOMS: atom_id res chain seq x y z
N ARG A 1 -32.00 -21.99 5.82
CA ARG A 1 -31.81 -20.58 6.25
C ARG A 1 -30.35 -20.21 6.05
N GLY A 2 -30.00 -19.61 4.90
CA GLY A 2 -28.64 -19.17 4.62
C GLY A 2 -28.32 -17.89 5.38
N ARG A 3 -27.24 -17.88 6.17
CA ARG A 3 -26.75 -16.66 6.82
C ARG A 3 -26.08 -15.80 5.75
N ALA A 4 -26.67 -14.66 5.42
CA ALA A 4 -26.04 -13.65 4.61
C ALA A 4 -24.72 -13.23 5.30
N ASN A 5 -23.59 -13.50 4.62
CA ASN A 5 -22.26 -13.14 5.08
C ASN A 5 -22.02 -11.67 4.77
N TRP A 6 -22.59 -10.78 5.59
CA TRP A 6 -22.30 -9.35 5.51
C TRP A 6 -20.91 -9.10 6.08
N ARG A 7 -19.90 -9.06 5.20
CA ARG A 7 -18.63 -8.43 5.55
C ARG A 7 -18.88 -6.92 5.60
N PRO A 8 -18.67 -6.25 6.74
CA PRO A 8 -18.68 -4.79 6.77
C PRO A 8 -17.65 -4.30 5.75
N LEU A 9 -18.07 -3.42 4.85
CA LEU A 9 -17.11 -2.69 4.03
C LEU A 9 -16.17 -1.96 4.99
N PRO A 10 -14.84 -2.06 4.83
CA PRO A 10 -13.94 -1.27 5.63
C PRO A 10 -14.30 0.21 5.51
N PRO A 11 -14.15 1.01 6.57
CA PRO A 11 -14.16 2.45 6.47
C PRO A 11 -13.32 2.91 5.27
N GLN A 12 -13.76 3.96 4.59
CA GLN A 12 -13.00 4.49 3.43
C GLN A 12 -11.57 4.88 3.83
N SER A 13 -11.33 5.30 5.08
CA SER A 13 -10.00 5.54 5.65
C SER A 13 -9.14 4.28 5.64
N CYS A 14 -9.65 3.14 6.12
CA CYS A 14 -8.95 1.86 6.10
C CYS A 14 -8.60 1.39 4.69
N ALA A 15 -9.52 1.54 3.73
CA ALA A 15 -9.26 1.15 2.35
C ALA A 15 -8.14 1.99 1.73
N ARG A 16 -8.15 3.30 1.94
CA ARG A 16 -7.09 4.22 1.46
C ARG A 16 -5.75 3.93 2.12
N LEU A 17 -5.73 3.78 3.45
CA LEU A 17 -4.50 3.45 4.18
C LEU A 17 -3.86 2.15 3.64
N ARG A 18 -4.66 1.11 3.33
CA ARG A 18 -4.13 -0.13 2.72
C ARG A 18 -3.54 0.06 1.33
N VAL A 19 -4.14 0.95 0.53
CA VAL A 19 -3.60 1.29 -0.80
C VAL A 19 -2.26 2.01 -0.64
N VAL A 20 -2.22 3.07 0.16
CA VAL A 20 -1.00 3.85 0.40
C VAL A 20 0.13 3.01 1.00
N VAL A 21 -0.14 2.12 1.95
CA VAL A 21 0.89 1.19 2.48
C VAL A 21 1.46 0.29 1.38
N ARG A 22 0.61 -0.18 0.46
CA ARG A 22 1.07 -0.99 -0.67
C ARG A 22 1.90 -0.16 -1.64
N ASP A 23 1.46 1.05 -1.97
CA ASP A 23 2.16 1.92 -2.91
C ASP A 23 3.52 2.36 -2.34
N LEU A 24 3.62 2.61 -1.03
CA LEU A 24 4.90 2.86 -0.34
C LEU A 24 5.85 1.66 -0.39
N ALA A 25 5.32 0.45 -0.21
CA ALA A 25 6.11 -0.78 -0.29
C ALA A 25 6.59 -1.06 -1.72
N ASP A 26 5.73 -0.82 -2.71
CA ASP A 26 6.05 -0.99 -4.13
C ASP A 26 7.08 0.06 -4.59
N ALA A 27 6.91 1.33 -4.19
CA ALA A 27 7.88 2.39 -4.41
C ALA A 27 9.25 2.06 -3.82
N GLN A 28 9.30 1.57 -2.58
CA GLN A 28 10.55 1.16 -1.96
C GLN A 28 11.20 0.00 -2.74
N ALA A 29 10.42 -1.01 -3.14
CA ALA A 29 10.93 -2.16 -3.88
C ALA A 29 11.54 -1.72 -5.23
N VAL A 30 10.81 -0.93 -6.02
CA VAL A 30 11.29 -0.41 -7.31
C VAL A 30 12.56 0.40 -7.14
N LEU A 31 12.59 1.37 -6.23
CA LEU A 31 13.75 2.22 -6.00
C LEU A 31 14.98 1.41 -5.54
N SER A 32 14.77 0.39 -4.69
CA SER A 32 15.86 -0.49 -4.23
C SER A 32 16.41 -1.41 -5.32
N SER A 33 15.60 -1.72 -6.35
CA SER A 33 16.00 -2.55 -7.49
C SER A 33 16.58 -1.77 -8.66
N LEU A 34 16.60 -0.44 -8.60
CA LEU A 34 17.14 0.37 -9.69
C LEU A 34 18.61 0.03 -9.95
N PRO A 35 19.07 0.03 -11.21
CA PRO A 35 20.48 -0.15 -11.51
C PRO A 35 21.30 1.00 -10.89
N SER A 36 22.09 0.68 -9.86
CA SER A 36 22.93 1.64 -9.13
C SER A 36 22.17 2.78 -8.44
N PRO A 37 21.39 2.48 -7.38
CA PRO A 37 20.60 3.48 -6.65
C PRO A 37 21.49 4.58 -6.06
N ASP A 38 22.75 4.26 -5.73
CA ASP A 38 23.73 5.19 -5.17
C ASP A 38 24.24 6.24 -6.16
N ARG A 39 24.01 6.06 -7.47
CA ARG A 39 24.39 7.08 -8.48
C ARG A 39 23.48 8.31 -8.45
N PHE A 40 22.28 8.17 -7.89
CA PHE A 40 21.33 9.26 -7.78
C PHE A 40 21.41 9.83 -6.35
N PRO A 41 21.87 11.08 -6.18
CA PRO A 41 21.95 11.68 -4.86
C PRO A 41 20.55 11.75 -4.25
N GLY A 42 20.43 11.31 -2.99
CA GLY A 42 19.16 11.32 -2.26
C GLY A 42 18.33 10.02 -2.31
N THR A 43 18.74 8.99 -3.05
CA THR A 43 18.03 7.70 -3.07
C THR A 43 17.98 7.04 -1.69
N GLY A 44 19.11 6.98 -0.98
CA GLY A 44 19.18 6.44 0.39
C GLY A 44 18.20 7.11 1.35
N PRO A 45 18.27 8.45 1.54
CA PRO A 45 17.30 9.20 2.33
C PRO A 45 15.83 8.98 1.90
N THR A 46 15.58 8.85 0.60
CA THR A 46 14.23 8.57 0.07
C THR A 46 13.75 7.17 0.48
N LEU A 47 14.60 6.16 0.41
CA LEU A 47 14.28 4.79 0.84
C LEU A 47 13.99 4.73 2.34
N GLU A 48 14.75 5.46 3.16
CA GLU A 48 14.53 5.59 4.60
C GLU A 48 13.20 6.29 4.91
N LEU A 49 12.90 7.38 4.20
CA LEU A 49 11.62 8.08 4.32
C LEU A 49 10.44 7.16 3.97
N LEU A 50 10.53 6.42 2.88
CA LEU A 50 9.51 5.45 2.48
C LEU A 50 9.34 4.33 3.53
N ALA A 51 10.44 3.87 4.13
CA ALA A 51 10.41 2.88 5.21
C ALA A 51 9.68 3.42 6.45
N ALA A 52 10.01 4.66 6.85
CA ALA A 52 9.39 5.34 7.99
C ALA A 52 7.89 5.55 7.73
N ALA A 53 7.53 6.18 6.61
CA ALA A 53 6.14 6.41 6.23
C ALA A 53 5.33 5.11 6.18
N ARG A 54 5.89 4.02 5.64
CA ARG A 54 5.20 2.73 5.62
C ARG A 54 4.92 2.20 7.02
N ARG A 55 5.88 2.32 7.95
CA ARG A 55 5.69 1.90 9.35
C ARG A 55 4.58 2.71 10.02
N ASP A 56 4.60 4.02 9.84
CA ASP A 56 3.63 4.93 10.47
C ASP A 56 2.21 4.72 9.93
N VAL A 57 2.05 4.64 8.61
CA VAL A 57 0.74 4.35 7.99
C VAL A 57 0.28 2.92 8.35
N GLY A 58 1.21 1.97 8.48
CA GLY A 58 0.93 0.63 8.99
C GLY A 58 0.37 0.64 10.42
N ALA A 59 0.95 1.44 11.31
CA ALA A 59 0.43 1.60 12.68
C ALA A 59 -1.00 2.16 12.67
N CYS A 60 -1.30 3.13 11.80
CA CYS A 60 -2.66 3.68 11.63
C CYS A 60 -3.69 2.65 11.12
N LEU A 61 -3.26 1.56 10.47
CA LEU A 61 -4.12 0.44 10.10
C LEU A 61 -4.37 -0.52 11.27
N GLU A 62 -3.33 -0.80 12.07
CA GLU A 62 -3.37 -1.74 13.20
C GLU A 62 -4.12 -1.20 14.43
N LEU A 63 -4.49 0.09 14.45
CA LEU A 63 -5.39 0.66 15.46
C LEU A 63 -6.76 -0.04 15.51
N VAL A 64 -7.19 -0.64 14.40
CA VAL A 64 -8.21 -1.70 14.43
C VAL A 64 -7.52 -3.01 14.78
N ARG A 65 -7.24 -3.26 16.08
CA ARG A 65 -6.80 -4.58 16.54
C ARG A 65 -7.75 -5.65 15.98
N PRO A 66 -7.33 -6.57 15.08
CA PRO A 66 -8.15 -7.68 14.70
C PRO A 66 -8.02 -8.75 15.80
N GLY A 67 -8.65 -8.53 16.95
CA GLY A 67 -8.84 -9.55 17.99
C GLY A 67 -9.72 -10.73 17.53
N SER A 68 -10.07 -10.84 16.25
CA SER A 68 -10.76 -12.00 15.69
C SER A 68 -10.59 -12.14 14.17
N TRP A 69 -9.37 -12.10 13.64
CA TRP A 69 -9.12 -12.84 12.39
C TRP A 69 -9.12 -14.33 12.72
N ARG A 70 -10.32 -14.90 12.98
CA ARG A 70 -10.51 -16.33 12.76
C ARG A 70 -9.94 -16.59 11.37
N LYS A 71 -9.12 -17.64 11.24
CA LYS A 71 -8.82 -18.28 9.96
C LYS A 71 -10.16 -18.58 9.27
N SER A 72 -10.70 -17.60 8.56
CA SER A 72 -11.76 -17.80 7.60
C SER A 72 -11.06 -18.58 6.51
N LEU A 73 -11.35 -19.89 6.48
CA LEU A 73 -11.16 -20.72 5.30
C LEU A 73 -11.73 -19.91 4.13
N ARG A 74 -10.83 -19.25 3.39
CA ARG A 74 -11.22 -18.36 2.30
C ARG A 74 -11.95 -19.23 1.28
N PRO A 75 -13.14 -18.85 0.81
CA PRO A 75 -13.68 -19.43 -0.41
C PRO A 75 -12.64 -19.29 -1.52
N PRO A 76 -12.60 -20.21 -2.51
CA PRO A 76 -11.62 -20.15 -3.59
C PRO A 76 -11.62 -18.74 -4.17
N ARG A 77 -10.48 -18.06 -4.05
CA ARG A 77 -10.28 -16.73 -4.61
C ARG A 77 -10.72 -16.82 -6.07
N ARG A 78 -11.75 -16.07 -6.47
CA ARG A 78 -11.93 -15.76 -7.89
C ARG A 78 -10.57 -15.28 -8.37
N ARG A 79 -10.01 -15.97 -9.37
CA ARG A 79 -8.72 -15.64 -9.94
C ARG A 79 -8.68 -14.12 -10.09
N PRO A 80 -7.66 -13.43 -9.54
CA PRO A 80 -7.44 -12.04 -9.92
C PRO A 80 -7.55 -12.01 -11.45
N PRO A 81 -8.29 -11.07 -12.05
CA PRO A 81 -8.17 -10.90 -13.49
C PRO A 81 -6.67 -10.83 -13.76
N THR A 82 -6.19 -11.67 -14.68
CA THR A 82 -4.87 -11.53 -15.26
C THR A 82 -4.89 -10.19 -15.96
N ARG A 83 -4.78 -9.09 -15.20
CA ARG A 83 -4.25 -7.85 -15.72
C ARG A 83 -2.96 -8.29 -16.37
N ARG A 84 -2.86 -8.08 -17.68
CA ARG A 84 -1.61 -8.31 -18.41
C ARG A 84 -0.52 -7.76 -17.51
N ALA A 85 0.45 -8.59 -17.16
CA ALA A 85 1.58 -8.12 -16.38
C ALA A 85 2.14 -6.93 -17.17
N ASP A 86 2.03 -5.73 -16.60
CA ASP A 86 2.64 -4.57 -17.21
C ASP A 86 4.12 -4.90 -17.39
N SER A 87 4.71 -4.45 -18.49
CA SER A 87 6.15 -4.59 -18.69
C SER A 87 6.85 -4.07 -17.42
N PRO A 88 7.84 -4.80 -16.85
CA PRO A 88 8.53 -4.38 -15.64
C PRO A 88 9.01 -2.92 -15.72
N ARG A 89 9.49 -2.49 -16.88
CA ARG A 89 9.88 -1.11 -17.15
C ARG A 89 8.73 -0.10 -17.10
N CYS A 90 7.54 -0.48 -17.57
CA CYS A 90 6.36 0.39 -17.48
C CYS A 90 5.88 0.52 -16.04
N HIS A 91 5.95 -0.57 -15.27
CA HIS A 91 5.66 -0.54 -13.83
C HIS A 91 6.64 0.37 -13.08
N GLU A 92 7.95 0.18 -13.30
CA GLU A 92 8.99 1.04 -12.73
C GLU A 92 8.76 2.53 -13.06
N ALA A 93 8.51 2.85 -14.33
CA ALA A 93 8.24 4.21 -14.76
C ALA A 93 6.98 4.79 -14.10
N ASN A 94 5.91 4.00 -14.01
CA ASN A 94 4.68 4.41 -13.34
C ASN A 94 4.92 4.71 -11.85
N VAL A 95 5.71 3.89 -11.16
CA VAL A 95 6.08 4.12 -9.75
C VAL A 95 6.92 5.39 -9.61
N ILE A 96 7.94 5.58 -10.45
CA ILE A 96 8.81 6.77 -10.44
C ILE A 96 8.00 8.04 -10.67
N PHE A 97 7.14 8.07 -11.70
CA PHE A 97 6.35 9.25 -12.04
C PHE A 97 5.31 9.60 -10.98
N ASN A 98 4.79 8.60 -10.25
CA ASN A 98 3.83 8.83 -9.18
C ASN A 98 4.48 9.03 -7.80
N LEU A 99 5.81 8.95 -7.67
CA LEU A 99 6.48 9.05 -6.37
C LEU A 99 6.20 10.38 -5.65
N LEU A 100 6.32 11.50 -6.36
CA LEU A 100 6.05 12.83 -5.78
C LEU A 100 4.58 12.96 -5.38
N ARG A 101 3.66 12.43 -6.19
CA ARG A 101 2.23 12.39 -5.86
C ARG A 101 1.98 11.58 -4.59
N LEU A 102 2.56 10.39 -4.49
CA LEU A 102 2.43 9.54 -3.31
C LEU A 102 2.88 10.30 -2.05
N LEU A 103 4.04 10.95 -2.11
CA LEU A 103 4.65 11.65 -0.98
C LEU A 103 3.91 12.95 -0.58
N THR A 104 3.34 13.67 -1.54
CA THR A 104 2.79 15.02 -1.29
C THR A 104 1.26 15.08 -1.25
N TRP A 105 0.59 14.18 -1.96
CA TRP A 105 -0.86 14.14 -2.08
C TRP A 105 -1.48 12.96 -1.35
N ASP A 106 -1.06 11.74 -1.67
CA ASP A 106 -1.75 10.56 -1.15
C ASP A 106 -1.48 10.38 0.36
N LEU A 107 -0.26 10.66 0.81
CA LEU A 107 0.08 10.73 2.26
C LEU A 107 -0.73 11.82 2.99
N LYS A 108 -0.86 13.01 2.40
CA LYS A 108 -1.64 14.10 2.99
C LYS A 108 -3.13 13.73 3.07
N LEU A 109 -3.64 13.06 2.04
CA LEU A 109 -5.02 12.60 2.00
C LEU A 109 -5.32 11.60 3.12
N VAL A 110 -4.42 10.64 3.38
CA VAL A 110 -4.62 9.68 4.48
C VAL A 110 -4.44 10.33 5.84
N ALA A 111 -3.53 11.29 5.99
CA ALA A 111 -3.39 12.07 7.22
C ALA A 111 -4.69 12.81 7.57
N ASN A 112 -5.36 13.39 6.57
CA ASN A 112 -6.64 14.08 6.76
C ASN A 112 -7.83 13.13 6.99
N SER A 113 -7.71 11.85 6.62
CA SER A 113 -8.79 10.87 6.73
C SER A 113 -8.87 10.20 8.11
N GLY A 114 -7.87 10.40 8.97
CA GLY A 114 -7.77 9.78 10.28
C GLY A 114 -7.43 8.27 10.23
N PRO A 115 -7.24 7.65 11.39
CA PRO A 115 -6.90 6.23 11.48
C PRO A 115 -8.03 5.32 11.00
N CYS A 116 -7.68 4.06 10.75
CA CYS A 116 -8.68 3.02 10.55
C CYS A 116 -9.36 2.77 11.92
N LEU A 117 -10.67 3.02 12.02
CA LEU A 117 -11.51 2.82 13.21
C LEU A 117 -12.82 2.13 12.82
#